data_AF-A0AA40K095-F1
#
_entry.id   AF-A0AA40K095-F1
#
_cell.length_a   1.000
_cell.length_b   1.000
_cell.length_c   1.000
_cell.angle_alpha   90.00
_cell.angle_beta   90.00
_cell.angle_gamma   90.00
#
_symmetry.space_group_name_H-M   'P 1'
#
loop_
_entity.id
_entity.type
_entity.pdbx_description
1 polymer ?
#
loop_
_entity_poly.entity_id
_entity_poly.type
_entity_poly.pdbx_seq_one_letter_code
_entity_poly.pdbx_strand_id
1 'polypeptide(L)'
;MFLPALPPNYLTALTLIDAAHAQDPTLTTGPSPIPYELHYAQKMTRLLAKHTPDASPALQLACRAQHFQRWLTPRTTHPATRAGYLLWRAKLKTLAATQVSSLLTSPSIVPPLPQSEIDRIASLIRKEGLSSWEVDAEVQALEDVACLVFLEDQLDAFEAREGMGEEKVIAILQKTWGKMGERGRAMVVGGEVEVTKGYNETPSTQ
;
A
#
# COMPACT_ATOMS: atom_id res chain seq x y z
N MET A 1 16.55 7.60 4.29
CA MET A 1 16.77 6.31 4.96
C MET A 1 16.53 5.22 3.93
N PHE A 2 17.37 4.18 3.89
CA PHE A 2 17.27 3.07 2.93
C PHE A 2 16.93 1.79 3.68
N LEU A 3 16.19 0.89 3.03
CA LEU A 3 15.89 -0.44 3.57
C LEU A 3 17.12 -1.35 3.53
N PRO A 4 17.14 -2.42 4.34
CA PRO A 4 18.18 -3.44 4.25
C PRO A 4 18.22 -4.05 2.85
N ALA A 5 19.41 -4.27 2.31
CA ALA A 5 19.58 -4.86 0.99
C ALA A 5 18.98 -6.28 0.94
N LEU A 6 18.17 -6.54 -0.08
CA LEU A 6 17.60 -7.86 -0.32
C LEU A 6 18.65 -8.82 -0.88
N PRO A 7 18.65 -10.10 -0.46
CA PRO A 7 19.43 -11.13 -1.14
C PRO A 7 19.01 -11.25 -2.63
N PRO A 8 19.88 -11.76 -3.53
CA PRO A 8 19.64 -11.74 -4.97
C PRO A 8 18.30 -12.35 -5.40
N ASN A 9 17.87 -13.45 -4.79
CA ASN A 9 16.59 -14.09 -5.09
C ASN A 9 15.38 -13.23 -4.69
N TYR A 10 15.44 -12.54 -3.54
CA TYR A 10 14.40 -11.58 -3.14
C TYR A 10 14.39 -10.33 -4.02
N LEU A 11 15.56 -9.87 -4.49
CA LEU A 11 15.63 -8.76 -5.43
C LEU A 11 15.01 -9.13 -6.80
N THR A 12 15.22 -10.35 -7.29
CA THR A 12 14.54 -10.86 -8.48
C THR A 12 13.03 -10.91 -8.27
N ALA A 13 12.56 -11.41 -7.11
CA ALA A 13 11.15 -11.40 -6.75
C ALA A 13 10.54 -9.98 -6.77
N LEU A 14 11.23 -9.00 -6.17
CA LEU A 14 10.83 -7.60 -6.20
C LEU A 14 10.72 -7.06 -7.64
N THR A 15 11.69 -7.41 -8.49
CA THR A 15 11.71 -7.00 -9.91
C THR A 15 10.54 -7.59 -10.68
N LEU A 16 10.16 -8.85 -10.41
CA LEU A 16 8.99 -9.48 -11.02
C LEU A 16 7.68 -8.83 -10.54
N ILE A 17 7.59 -8.46 -9.27
CA ILE A 17 6.46 -7.68 -8.73
C ILE A 17 6.35 -6.34 -9.45
N ASP A 18 7.46 -5.63 -9.64
CA ASP A 18 7.50 -4.37 -10.39
C ASP A 18 7.09 -4.53 -11.84
N ALA A 19 7.57 -5.57 -12.52
CA ALA A 19 7.21 -5.87 -13.89
C ALA A 19 5.70 -6.17 -14.03
N ALA A 20 5.07 -6.75 -13.01
CA ALA A 20 3.63 -6.93 -12.97
C ALA A 20 2.91 -5.59 -12.77
N HIS A 21 3.32 -4.78 -11.80
CA HIS A 21 2.73 -3.45 -11.56
C HIS A 21 2.89 -2.50 -12.76
N ALA A 22 3.98 -2.62 -13.52
CA ALA A 22 4.24 -1.86 -14.74
C ALA A 22 3.23 -2.13 -15.87
N GLN A 23 2.39 -3.17 -15.74
CA GLN A 23 1.32 -3.48 -16.70
C GLN A 23 0.02 -2.74 -16.41
N ASP A 24 -0.08 -1.94 -15.35
CA ASP A 24 -1.23 -1.08 -15.12
C ASP A 24 -1.37 -0.05 -16.25
N PRO A 25 -2.48 -0.05 -17.02
CA PRO A 25 -2.68 0.91 -18.10
C PRO A 25 -2.96 2.33 -17.60
N THR A 26 -3.29 2.47 -16.31
CA THR A 26 -3.53 3.77 -15.68
C THR A 26 -2.19 4.43 -15.39
N LEU A 27 -2.01 5.67 -15.82
CA LEU A 27 -0.77 6.40 -15.56
C LEU A 27 -0.97 7.46 -14.46
N THR A 28 0.11 7.78 -13.75
CA THR A 28 0.15 8.97 -12.89
C THR A 28 -0.03 10.24 -13.71
N THR A 29 -0.53 11.30 -13.06
CA THR A 29 -0.58 12.64 -13.64
C THR A 29 0.78 13.33 -13.45
N GLY A 30 1.21 14.14 -14.42
CA GLY A 30 2.45 14.92 -14.33
C GLY A 30 3.38 14.76 -15.55
N PRO A 31 4.59 15.36 -15.49
CA PRO A 31 5.49 15.48 -16.64
C PRO A 31 6.20 14.17 -17.04
N SER A 32 6.19 13.16 -16.18
CA SER A 32 6.78 11.84 -16.46
C SER A 32 5.84 10.75 -15.95
N PRO A 33 4.73 10.50 -16.68
CA PRO A 33 3.72 9.56 -16.26
C PRO A 33 4.28 8.13 -16.22
N ILE A 34 4.01 7.43 -15.12
CA ILE A 34 4.36 6.01 -14.94
C ILE A 34 3.10 5.21 -14.57
N PRO A 35 3.09 3.88 -14.76
CA PRO A 35 1.98 3.03 -14.32
C PRO A 35 1.62 3.27 -12.85
N TYR A 36 0.33 3.48 -12.56
CA TYR A 36 -0.14 4.00 -11.28
C TYR A 36 0.15 3.03 -10.13
N GLU A 37 -0.12 1.74 -10.29
CA GLU A 37 0.22 0.78 -9.23
C GLU A 37 1.75 0.61 -9.06
N LEU A 38 2.58 0.86 -10.09
CA LEU A 38 4.05 0.87 -9.91
C LEU A 38 4.49 2.08 -9.09
N HIS A 39 3.93 3.26 -9.36
CA HIS A 39 4.12 4.46 -8.53
C HIS A 39 3.73 4.21 -7.07
N TYR A 40 2.54 3.62 -6.86
CA TYR A 40 2.05 3.29 -5.53
C TYR A 40 2.99 2.32 -4.81
N ALA A 41 3.42 1.24 -5.47
CA ALA A 41 4.38 0.28 -4.91
C ALA A 41 5.73 0.92 -4.53
N GLN A 42 6.21 1.88 -5.33
CA GLN A 42 7.42 2.66 -5.03
C GLN A 42 7.25 3.56 -3.80
N LYS A 43 6.09 4.21 -3.66
CA LYS A 43 5.77 4.97 -2.46
C LYS A 43 5.67 4.10 -1.21
N MET A 44 5.09 2.90 -1.32
CA MET A 44 5.05 1.91 -0.23
C MET A 44 6.47 1.58 0.26
N THR A 45 7.39 1.26 -0.64
CA THR A 45 8.80 0.98 -0.27
C THR A 45 9.48 2.18 0.39
N ARG A 46 9.29 3.40 -0.15
CA ARG A 46 9.89 4.62 0.40
C ARG A 46 9.38 4.91 1.81
N LEU A 47 8.08 4.81 2.06
CA LEU A 47 7.51 5.06 3.39
C LEU A 47 7.83 3.93 4.36
N LEU A 48 7.92 2.67 3.90
CA LEU A 48 8.43 1.57 4.73
C LEU A 48 9.85 1.86 5.24
N ALA A 49 10.73 2.38 4.39
CA ALA A 49 12.10 2.73 4.79
C ALA A 49 12.17 3.78 5.91
N LYS A 50 11.15 4.65 6.04
CA LYS A 50 11.03 5.63 7.14
C LYS A 50 10.33 5.03 8.36
N HIS A 51 9.31 4.20 8.13
CA HIS A 51 8.47 3.64 9.19
C HIS A 51 9.18 2.51 9.95
N THR A 52 9.78 1.57 9.21
CA THR A 52 10.43 0.35 9.71
C THR A 52 11.77 0.15 8.96
N PRO A 53 12.84 0.84 9.36
CA PRO A 53 14.12 0.86 8.65
C PRO A 53 14.84 -0.49 8.61
N ASP A 54 14.45 -1.43 9.46
CA ASP A 54 14.97 -2.78 9.62
C ASP A 54 13.99 -3.86 9.10
N ALA A 55 13.04 -3.47 8.23
CA ALA A 55 12.01 -4.38 7.70
C ALA A 55 12.60 -5.65 7.08
N SER A 56 12.00 -6.79 7.43
CA SER A 56 12.39 -8.09 6.91
C SER A 56 12.23 -8.16 5.38
N PRO A 57 12.96 -9.06 4.69
CA PRO A 57 12.74 -9.31 3.26
C PRO A 57 11.28 -9.60 2.91
N ALA A 58 10.56 -10.36 3.76
CA ALA A 58 9.14 -10.65 3.55
C ALA A 58 8.27 -9.39 3.61
N LEU A 59 8.48 -8.52 4.61
CA LEU A 59 7.74 -7.26 4.73
C LEU A 59 8.05 -6.31 3.56
N GLN A 60 9.30 -6.25 3.09
CA GLN A 60 9.68 -5.46 1.92
C GLN A 60 8.93 -5.92 0.67
N LEU A 61 8.89 -7.24 0.39
CA LEU A 61 8.14 -7.79 -0.74
C LEU A 61 6.62 -7.61 -0.60
N ALA A 62 6.07 -7.83 0.60
CA ALA A 62 4.64 -7.64 0.84
C ALA A 62 4.19 -6.18 0.69
N CYS A 63 4.99 -5.23 1.19
CA CYS A 63 4.73 -3.80 0.97
C CYS A 63 4.85 -3.43 -0.50
N ARG A 64 5.84 -3.97 -1.21
CA ARG A 64 5.98 -3.74 -2.66
C ARG A 64 4.78 -4.28 -3.44
N ALA A 65 4.25 -5.43 -3.02
CA ALA A 65 3.09 -6.07 -3.63
C ALA A 65 1.73 -5.53 -3.12
N GLN A 66 1.71 -4.46 -2.32
CA GLN A 66 0.44 -3.88 -1.89
C GLN A 66 -0.34 -3.40 -3.12
N HIS A 67 -1.64 -3.76 -3.18
CA HIS A 67 -2.49 -3.56 -4.36
C HIS A 67 -2.04 -4.30 -5.64
N PHE A 68 -1.30 -5.40 -5.51
CA PHE A 68 -0.91 -6.23 -6.65
C PHE A 68 -2.08 -6.49 -7.62
N GLN A 69 -1.89 -6.09 -8.89
CA GLN A 69 -2.85 -6.26 -9.98
C GLN A 69 -4.29 -5.80 -9.69
N ARG A 70 -4.47 -4.83 -8.79
CA ARG A 70 -5.80 -4.37 -8.37
C ARG A 70 -6.65 -3.82 -9.52
N TRP A 71 -6.05 -3.19 -10.53
CA TRP A 71 -6.75 -2.64 -11.70
C TRP A 71 -7.54 -3.72 -12.48
N LEU A 72 -7.13 -4.99 -12.41
CA LEU A 72 -7.84 -6.11 -13.05
C LEU A 72 -9.19 -6.42 -12.38
N THR A 73 -9.43 -5.93 -11.16
CA THR A 73 -10.71 -6.10 -10.47
C THR A 73 -11.27 -4.73 -10.04
N PRO A 74 -11.84 -3.94 -10.97
CA PRO A 74 -12.37 -2.61 -10.68
C PRO A 74 -13.45 -2.61 -9.61
N ARG A 75 -13.56 -1.51 -8.84
CA ARG A 75 -14.60 -1.35 -7.79
C ARG A 75 -16.02 -1.50 -8.34
N THR A 76 -16.26 -1.16 -9.59
CA THR A 76 -17.56 -1.24 -10.28
C THR A 76 -18.07 -2.67 -10.46
N THR A 77 -17.22 -3.68 -10.27
CA THR A 77 -17.61 -5.10 -10.32
C THR A 77 -18.46 -5.56 -9.12
N HIS A 78 -18.68 -4.70 -8.12
CA HIS A 78 -19.46 -5.01 -6.92
C HIS A 78 -20.48 -3.89 -6.62
N PRO A 79 -21.60 -4.17 -5.94
CA PRO A 79 -22.61 -3.16 -5.61
C PRO A 79 -22.03 -1.95 -4.88
N ALA A 80 -22.55 -0.75 -5.15
CA ALA A 80 -22.14 0.52 -4.53
C ALA A 80 -22.61 0.68 -3.07
N THR A 81 -22.57 -0.40 -2.30
CA THR A 81 -22.94 -0.44 -0.88
C THR A 81 -21.70 -0.66 0.00
N ARG A 82 -21.83 -0.42 1.30
CA ARG A 82 -20.79 -0.74 2.28
C ARG A 82 -20.42 -2.23 2.24
N ALA A 83 -21.42 -3.12 2.22
CA ALA A 83 -21.21 -4.57 2.14
C ALA A 83 -20.48 -4.96 0.84
N GLY A 84 -20.88 -4.40 -0.30
CA GLY A 84 -20.22 -4.63 -1.58
C GLY A 84 -18.75 -4.16 -1.58
N TYR A 85 -18.45 -3.02 -0.94
CA TYR A 85 -17.08 -2.55 -0.77
C TYR A 85 -16.22 -3.50 0.11
N LEU A 86 -16.77 -3.98 1.23
CA LEU A 86 -16.06 -4.89 2.12
C LEU A 86 -15.75 -6.23 1.44
N LEU A 87 -16.72 -6.78 0.71
CA LEU A 87 -16.54 -8.01 -0.07
C LEU A 87 -15.48 -7.84 -1.15
N TRP A 88 -15.55 -6.75 -1.93
CA TRP A 88 -14.55 -6.43 -2.94
C TRP A 88 -13.14 -6.33 -2.33
N ARG A 89 -13.00 -5.62 -1.22
CA ARG A 89 -11.71 -5.43 -0.55
C ARG A 89 -11.14 -6.73 0.01
N ALA A 90 -11.99 -7.61 0.55
CA ALA A 90 -11.57 -8.94 1.00
C ALA A 90 -11.11 -9.80 -0.17
N LYS A 91 -11.86 -9.82 -1.29
CA LYS A 91 -11.51 -10.55 -2.50
C LYS A 91 -10.16 -10.10 -3.08
N LEU A 92 -9.91 -8.79 -3.14
CA LEU A 92 -8.66 -8.22 -3.63
C LEU A 92 -7.44 -8.73 -2.86
N LYS A 93 -7.53 -8.77 -1.52
CA LYS A 93 -6.45 -9.28 -0.67
C LYS A 93 -6.14 -10.75 -0.96
N THR A 94 -7.18 -11.58 -1.08
CA THR A 94 -7.02 -13.00 -1.39
C THR A 94 -6.40 -13.20 -2.77
N LEU A 95 -6.91 -12.51 -3.79
CA LEU A 95 -6.38 -12.59 -5.16
C LEU A 95 -4.91 -12.15 -5.23
N ALA A 96 -4.59 -10.99 -4.63
CA ALA A 96 -3.22 -10.48 -4.59
C ALA A 96 -2.27 -11.48 -3.91
N ALA A 97 -2.64 -12.03 -2.76
CA ALA A 97 -1.82 -13.01 -2.06
C ALA A 97 -1.61 -14.27 -2.91
N THR A 98 -2.65 -14.82 -3.54
CA THR A 98 -2.54 -15.99 -4.43
C THR A 98 -1.65 -15.72 -5.63
N GLN A 99 -1.84 -14.58 -6.31
CA GLN A 99 -1.07 -14.23 -7.50
C GLN A 99 0.39 -13.97 -7.18
N VAL A 100 0.68 -13.26 -6.09
CA VAL A 100 2.04 -13.01 -5.63
C VAL A 100 2.71 -14.31 -5.22
N SER A 101 2.06 -15.18 -4.44
CA SER A 101 2.63 -16.49 -4.10
C SER A 101 3.00 -17.31 -5.33
N SER A 102 2.13 -17.33 -6.35
CA SER A 102 2.41 -18.00 -7.62
C SER A 102 3.60 -17.36 -8.37
N LEU A 103 3.69 -16.03 -8.38
CA LEU A 103 4.81 -15.33 -9.00
C LEU A 103 6.15 -15.61 -8.27
N LEU A 104 6.11 -15.74 -6.95
CA LEU A 104 7.29 -16.02 -6.12
C LEU A 104 7.85 -17.44 -6.27
N THR A 105 7.11 -18.37 -6.89
CA THR A 105 7.62 -19.70 -7.26
C THR A 105 8.26 -19.74 -8.65
N SER A 106 8.41 -18.58 -9.31
CA SER A 106 9.02 -18.47 -10.64
C SER A 106 10.41 -19.11 -10.69
N PRO A 107 10.73 -19.93 -11.72
CA PRO A 107 12.05 -20.55 -11.87
C PRO A 107 13.18 -19.55 -12.13
N SER A 108 12.84 -18.29 -12.43
CA SER A 108 13.82 -17.20 -12.56
C SER A 108 14.39 -16.73 -11.21
N ILE A 109 13.73 -17.06 -10.09
CA ILE A 109 14.19 -16.74 -8.74
C ILE A 109 15.15 -17.84 -8.28
N VAL A 110 16.45 -17.52 -8.22
CA VAL A 110 17.52 -18.48 -7.88
C VAL A 110 18.42 -17.94 -6.76
N PRO A 111 18.62 -18.68 -5.64
CA PRO A 111 17.90 -19.91 -5.29
C PRO A 111 16.41 -19.65 -5.01
N PRO A 112 15.53 -20.67 -5.13
CA PRO A 112 14.11 -20.51 -4.83
C PRO A 112 13.87 -19.95 -3.43
N LEU A 113 12.80 -19.17 -3.27
CA LEU A 113 12.38 -18.73 -1.95
C LEU A 113 11.84 -19.93 -1.14
N PRO A 114 12.16 -20.03 0.16
CA PRO A 114 11.54 -21.04 1.02
C PRO A 114 10.01 -20.88 1.04
N GLN A 115 9.28 -21.99 1.08
CA GLN A 115 7.80 -21.94 1.11
C GLN A 115 7.27 -21.13 2.31
N SER A 116 7.94 -21.22 3.47
CA SER A 116 7.59 -20.44 4.66
C SER A 116 7.65 -18.92 4.43
N GLU A 117 8.58 -18.45 3.60
CA GLU A 117 8.71 -17.03 3.25
C GLU A 117 7.60 -16.59 2.30
N ILE A 118 7.26 -17.44 1.32
CA ILE A 118 6.12 -17.19 0.42
C ILE A 118 4.82 -17.12 1.21
N ASP A 119 4.61 -18.04 2.16
CA ASP A 119 3.44 -18.08 3.02
C ASP A 119 3.36 -16.85 3.93
N ARG A 120 4.51 -16.42 4.48
CA ARG A 120 4.61 -15.20 5.28
C ARG A 120 4.23 -13.96 4.47
N ILE A 121 4.76 -13.80 3.26
CA ILE A 121 4.44 -12.69 2.35
C ILE A 121 2.94 -12.69 2.02
N ALA A 122 2.37 -13.85 1.72
CA ALA A 122 0.95 -13.99 1.41
C ALA A 122 0.07 -13.60 2.60
N SER A 123 0.46 -13.99 3.82
CA SER A 123 -0.22 -13.63 5.07
C SER A 123 -0.20 -12.12 5.33
N LEU A 124 0.95 -11.47 5.13
CA LEU A 124 1.12 -10.01 5.21
C LEU A 124 0.21 -9.27 4.21
N ILE A 125 0.14 -9.73 2.95
CA ILE A 125 -0.74 -9.14 1.92
C ILE A 125 -2.23 -9.27 2.32
N ARG A 126 -2.63 -10.40 2.91
CA ARG A 126 -3.98 -10.58 3.45
C ARG A 126 -4.24 -9.73 4.70
N LYS A 127 -3.17 -9.29 5.36
CA LYS A 127 -3.16 -8.58 6.64
C LYS A 127 -3.77 -9.42 7.77
N GLU A 128 -3.37 -10.68 7.81
CA GLU A 128 -3.72 -11.59 8.92
C GLU A 128 -2.87 -11.21 10.14
N GLY A 129 -3.48 -11.11 11.33
CA GLY A 129 -2.75 -10.69 12.54
C GLY A 129 -3.00 -9.25 13.01
N LEU A 130 -3.98 -8.53 12.46
CA LEU A 130 -4.48 -7.24 12.99
C LEU A 130 -5.53 -7.40 14.10
N SER A 131 -5.36 -8.40 14.98
CA SER A 131 -6.36 -8.67 16.02
C SER A 131 -6.23 -7.69 17.19
N SER A 132 -7.30 -7.48 17.98
CA SER A 132 -7.24 -6.57 19.12
C SER A 132 -6.47 -7.13 20.33
N TRP A 133 -6.17 -8.43 20.34
CA TRP A 133 -5.50 -9.11 21.47
C TRP A 133 -4.02 -9.39 21.21
N GLU A 134 -3.60 -9.51 19.95
CA GLU A 134 -2.21 -9.62 19.55
C GLU A 134 -2.06 -9.06 18.13
N VAL A 135 -1.14 -8.11 17.97
CA VAL A 135 -0.87 -7.44 16.70
C VAL A 135 0.49 -7.87 16.21
N ASP A 136 0.53 -8.53 15.06
CA ASP A 136 1.77 -8.78 14.34
C ASP A 136 2.37 -7.44 13.89
N ALA A 137 3.59 -7.14 14.38
CA ALA A 137 4.25 -5.85 14.17
C ALA A 137 4.46 -5.52 12.69
N GLU A 138 4.76 -6.51 11.85
CA GLU A 138 4.98 -6.27 10.42
C GLU A 138 3.66 -6.07 9.67
N VAL A 139 2.59 -6.74 10.11
CA VAL A 139 1.25 -6.52 9.55
C VAL A 139 0.78 -5.11 9.88
N GLN A 140 1.02 -4.66 11.11
CA GLN A 140 0.74 -3.27 11.50
C GLN A 140 1.60 -2.29 10.71
N ALA A 141 2.90 -2.55 10.53
CA ALA A 141 3.77 -1.70 9.72
C ALA A 141 3.26 -1.59 8.26
N LEU A 142 2.79 -2.69 7.66
CA LEU A 142 2.22 -2.68 6.32
C LEU A 142 0.90 -1.87 6.26
N GLU A 143 0.02 -1.98 7.27
CA GLU A 143 -1.21 -1.16 7.35
C GLU A 143 -0.87 0.33 7.56
N ASP A 144 0.09 0.65 8.41
CA ASP A 144 0.57 2.01 8.67
C ASP A 144 1.10 2.63 7.39
N VAL A 145 2.03 1.95 6.71
CA VAL A 145 2.60 2.41 5.43
C VAL A 145 1.52 2.62 4.38
N ALA A 146 0.55 1.71 4.26
CA ALA A 146 -0.57 1.90 3.32
C ALA A 146 -1.44 3.12 3.66
N CYS A 147 -1.66 3.40 4.95
CA CYS A 147 -2.37 4.60 5.39
C CYS A 147 -1.57 5.87 5.13
N LEU A 148 -0.26 5.85 5.37
CA LEU A 148 0.63 6.97 5.10
C LEU A 148 0.69 7.29 3.60
N VAL A 149 0.78 6.28 2.72
CA VAL A 149 0.71 6.51 1.26
C VAL A 149 -0.64 7.11 0.87
N PHE A 150 -1.76 6.64 1.45
CA PHE A 150 -3.06 7.24 1.19
C PHE A 150 -3.10 8.73 1.56
N LEU A 151 -2.59 9.08 2.75
CA LEU A 151 -2.56 10.47 3.23
C LEU A 151 -1.65 11.37 2.39
N GLU A 152 -0.54 10.84 1.87
CA GLU A 152 0.45 11.62 1.10
C GLU A 152 0.13 11.74 -0.39
N ASP A 153 -0.53 10.74 -0.99
CA ASP A 153 -0.63 10.61 -2.46
C ASP A 153 -2.07 10.57 -2.99
N GLN A 154 -3.02 10.15 -2.16
CA GLN A 154 -4.37 9.82 -2.63
C GLN A 154 -5.45 10.71 -2.01
N LEU A 155 -5.15 11.42 -0.93
CA LEU A 155 -6.13 12.20 -0.18
C LEU A 155 -6.77 13.31 -1.04
N ASP A 156 -5.98 14.16 -1.70
CA ASP A 156 -6.49 15.25 -2.53
C ASP A 156 -7.42 14.74 -3.64
N ALA A 157 -6.98 13.72 -4.37
CA ALA A 157 -7.76 13.09 -5.43
C ALA A 157 -8.97 12.31 -4.89
N PHE A 158 -8.97 11.94 -3.61
CA PHE A 158 -10.11 11.32 -2.95
C PHE A 158 -11.15 12.37 -2.52
N GLU A 159 -10.70 13.50 -1.99
CA GLU A 159 -11.52 14.66 -1.60
C GLU A 159 -12.20 15.31 -2.81
N ALA A 160 -11.52 15.39 -3.95
CA ALA A 160 -12.07 15.98 -5.18
C ALA A 160 -13.15 15.12 -5.86
N ARG A 161 -13.47 13.91 -5.36
CA ARG A 161 -14.46 13.02 -5.98
C ARG A 161 -15.88 13.53 -5.74
N GLU A 162 -16.72 13.37 -6.75
CA GLU A 162 -18.15 13.70 -6.63
C GLU A 162 -18.80 12.97 -5.45
N GLY A 163 -19.57 13.72 -4.65
CA GLY A 163 -20.25 13.21 -3.47
C GLY A 163 -19.35 13.03 -2.23
N MET A 164 -18.09 13.48 -2.28
CA MET A 164 -17.16 13.51 -1.15
C MET A 164 -17.25 14.85 -0.40
N GLY A 165 -18.30 15.00 0.43
CA GLY A 165 -18.43 16.16 1.32
C GLY A 165 -17.50 16.07 2.53
N GLU A 166 -17.26 17.21 3.19
CA GLU A 166 -16.37 17.36 4.34
C GLU A 166 -16.59 16.30 5.44
N GLU A 167 -17.84 16.07 5.83
CA GLU A 167 -18.18 15.05 6.84
C GLU A 167 -17.69 13.63 6.47
N LYS A 168 -17.77 13.26 5.18
CA LYS A 168 -17.31 11.96 4.71
C LYS A 168 -15.79 11.89 4.69
N VAL A 169 -15.12 12.98 4.30
CA VAL A 169 -13.65 13.09 4.35
C VAL A 169 -13.17 12.91 5.78
N ILE A 170 -13.73 13.67 6.74
CA ILE A 170 -13.41 13.55 8.16
C ILE A 170 -13.64 12.13 8.67
N ALA A 171 -14.78 11.51 8.34
CA ALA A 171 -15.08 10.15 8.75
C ALA A 171 -14.10 9.11 8.15
N ILE A 172 -13.53 9.36 6.97
CA ILE A 172 -12.50 8.51 6.37
C ILE A 172 -11.15 8.73 7.05
N LEU A 173 -10.76 9.98 7.31
CA LEU A 173 -9.55 10.31 8.05
C LEU A 173 -9.54 9.68 9.45
N GLN A 174 -10.66 9.76 10.18
CA GLN A 174 -10.82 9.10 11.48
C GLN A 174 -10.64 7.57 11.39
N LYS A 175 -11.20 6.94 10.34
CA LYS A 175 -11.03 5.50 10.10
C LYS A 175 -9.62 5.13 9.65
N THR A 176 -8.93 6.00 8.92
CA THR A 176 -7.53 5.82 8.54
C THR A 176 -6.66 5.90 9.80
N TRP A 177 -6.85 6.94 10.61
CA TRP A 177 -6.17 7.11 11.91
C TRP A 177 -6.37 5.92 12.85
N GLY A 178 -7.62 5.43 12.95
CA GLY A 178 -7.96 4.30 13.82
C GLY A 178 -7.34 2.95 13.42
N LYS A 179 -6.82 2.81 12.19
CA LYS A 179 -6.10 1.60 11.76
C LYS A 179 -4.60 1.68 12.05
N MET A 180 -4.08 2.88 12.30
CA MET A 180 -2.66 3.11 12.40
C MET A 180 -2.12 2.78 13.80
N GLY A 181 -0.95 2.16 13.84
CA GLY A 181 -0.16 1.97 15.04
C GLY A 181 0.36 3.30 15.59
N GLU A 182 1.05 3.21 16.73
CA GLU A 182 1.65 4.38 17.37
C GLU A 182 2.70 5.04 16.47
N ARG A 183 3.58 4.24 15.84
CA ARG A 183 4.62 4.73 14.94
C ARG A 183 4.03 5.45 13.72
N GLY A 184 3.07 4.85 13.02
CA GLY A 184 2.41 5.51 11.89
C GLY A 184 1.76 6.84 12.29
N ARG A 185 1.06 6.89 13.43
CA ARG A 185 0.46 8.14 13.94
C ARG A 185 1.52 9.19 14.29
N ALA A 186 2.62 8.77 14.91
CA ALA A 186 3.73 9.66 15.23
C ALA A 186 4.36 10.28 13.98
N MET A 187 4.50 9.53 12.88
CA MET A 187 5.01 10.07 11.61
C MET A 187 4.12 11.15 11.02
N VAL A 188 2.80 11.02 11.13
CA VAL A 188 1.85 12.05 10.69
C VAL A 188 1.97 13.30 11.56
N VAL A 189 1.98 13.15 12.88
CA VAL A 189 2.08 14.29 13.83
C VAL A 189 3.43 15.00 13.73
N GLY A 190 4.50 14.24 13.51
CA GLY A 190 5.87 14.75 13.37
C GLY A 190 6.17 15.38 12.01
N GLY A 191 5.23 15.39 11.06
CA GLY A 191 5.43 15.95 9.72
C GLY A 191 6.39 15.14 8.84
N GLU A 192 6.66 13.87 9.17
CA GLU A 192 7.52 12.98 8.36
C GLU A 192 6.86 12.56 7.04
N VAL A 193 5.53 12.76 6.97
CA VAL A 193 4.67 12.58 5.80
C VAL A 193 3.92 13.88 5.57
N GLU A 194 4.10 14.44 4.38
CA GLU A 194 3.31 15.60 3.94
C GLU A 194 1.88 15.11 3.69
N VAL A 195 0.98 15.44 4.62
CA VAL A 195 -0.45 15.32 4.35
C VAL A 195 -0.77 16.44 3.38
N THR A 196 -1.06 16.10 2.12
CA THR A 196 -1.36 17.11 1.12
C THR A 196 -2.55 17.94 1.59
N LYS A 197 -2.31 19.25 1.71
CA LYS A 197 -3.34 20.27 1.79
C LYS A 197 -3.08 21.19 0.63
N GLY A 198 -3.87 21.08 -0.42
CA GLY A 198 -3.96 22.09 -1.48
C GLY A 198 -4.58 23.42 -1.03
N TYR A 199 -4.33 23.88 0.20
CA TYR A 199 -4.57 25.28 0.54
C TYR A 199 -3.36 26.07 0.07
N ASN A 200 -3.37 26.42 -1.22
CA ASN A 200 -2.72 27.65 -1.63
C ASN A 200 -3.44 28.76 -0.87
N GLU A 201 -2.84 29.26 0.21
CA GLU A 201 -3.16 30.59 0.72
C GLU A 201 -3.02 31.53 -0.47
N THR A 202 -4.14 31.96 -1.04
CA THR A 202 -4.15 33.16 -1.84
C THR A 202 -3.84 34.26 -0.84
N PRO A 203 -2.73 35.02 -0.98
CA PRO A 203 -2.50 36.15 -0.10
C PRO A 203 -3.72 37.05 -0.25
N SER A 204 -4.39 37.34 0.85
CA SER A 204 -5.42 38.36 0.90
C SER A 204 -4.77 39.67 0.47
N THR A 205 -5.04 40.10 -0.75
CA THR A 205 -4.68 41.43 -1.20
C THR A 205 -5.47 42.40 -0.32
N GLN A 206 -4.72 43.19 0.46
CA GLN A 206 -5.20 44.44 1.06
C GLN A 206 -5.63 45.44 -0.01
#